data_AF-A0A9P8K056-F1
#
_entry.id   AF-A0A9P8K056-F1
#
_cell.length_a   1.000
_cell.length_b   1.000
_cell.length_c   1.000
_cell.angle_alpha   90.00
_cell.angle_beta   90.00
_cell.angle_gamma   90.00
#
_symmetry.space_group_name_H-M   'P 1'
#
loop_
_entity.id
_entity.type
_entity.pdbx_description
1 polymer ?
#
loop_
_entity_poly.entity_id
_entity_poly.type
_entity_poly.pdbx_seq_one_letter_code
_entity_poly.pdbx_strand_id
1 'polypeptide(L)'
;MGRLSHESSSLRSSIDDTSNGEGLPLYSDVTVTSPGELSVPGDKATPDQVREFLMQLLIKNRGLHQDHARRVASKWTLGTGRELISYPPRLYAEIFGLEDAWMVYKEAKLFICTEKKKGKPSGLWLTGGIMFLIFAASLPVFLLTDLDDHTALKIITAFSSLMSGCLAFMFCLFAFFEDTIEQKIENELILGLKKSKD
;
A
#
# COMPACT_ATOMS: atom_id res chain seq x y z
N MET A 1 -30.14 -83.38 21.50
CA MET A 1 -31.37 -82.64 21.13
C MET A 1 -30.93 -81.24 20.73
N GLY A 2 -31.11 -80.68 19.55
CA GLY A 2 -31.63 -81.10 18.24
C GLY A 2 -30.97 -80.19 17.21
N ARG A 3 -30.77 -80.70 15.99
CA ARG A 3 -29.95 -80.16 14.90
C ARG A 3 -30.90 -79.74 13.76
N LEU A 4 -30.50 -78.75 12.94
CA LEU A 4 -31.01 -78.42 11.58
C LEU A 4 -32.40 -77.74 11.59
N SER A 5 -32.77 -76.78 10.73
CA SER A 5 -32.25 -76.33 9.43
C SER A 5 -32.93 -75.00 9.08
N HIS A 6 -32.24 -74.07 8.43
CA HIS A 6 -32.79 -73.25 7.33
C HIS A 6 -31.57 -72.73 6.57
N GLU A 7 -31.18 -73.37 5.47
CA GLU A 7 -31.76 -73.27 4.13
C GLU A 7 -31.03 -72.21 3.31
N SER A 8 -30.40 -72.75 2.27
CA SER A 8 -29.57 -72.14 1.26
C SER A 8 -30.26 -71.00 0.51
N SER A 9 -29.52 -69.92 0.22
CA SER A 9 -29.27 -69.53 -1.18
C SER A 9 -28.24 -68.42 -1.24
N SER A 10 -27.21 -68.70 -2.03
CA SER A 10 -26.16 -67.81 -2.47
C SER A 10 -26.70 -66.61 -3.26
N LEU A 11 -26.01 -65.48 -3.21
CA LEU A 11 -25.25 -64.96 -4.35
C LEU A 11 -24.49 -63.68 -3.95
N ARG A 12 -23.16 -63.76 -4.00
CA ARG A 12 -22.27 -62.60 -4.19
C ARG A 12 -22.70 -61.92 -5.50
N SER A 13 -23.04 -60.63 -5.43
CA SER A 13 -23.06 -59.76 -6.60
C SER A 13 -22.45 -58.42 -6.20
N SER A 14 -21.43 -58.03 -6.96
CA SER A 14 -20.77 -56.74 -6.98
C SER A 14 -21.77 -55.59 -7.04
N ILE A 15 -21.60 -54.60 -6.16
CA ILE A 15 -22.19 -53.28 -6.31
C ILE A 15 -21.12 -52.39 -6.93
N ASP A 16 -21.35 -52.09 -8.20
CA ASP A 16 -20.78 -50.97 -8.94
C ASP A 16 -21.87 -49.90 -9.08
N ASP A 17 -21.41 -48.67 -9.25
CA ASP A 17 -22.08 -47.38 -9.21
C ASP A 17 -23.58 -47.31 -9.61
N THR A 18 -24.35 -46.49 -8.89
CA THR A 18 -24.71 -45.12 -9.34
C THR A 18 -25.96 -44.61 -8.60
N SER A 19 -25.87 -43.37 -8.14
CA SER A 19 -26.97 -42.41 -7.91
C SER A 19 -27.50 -42.23 -6.47
N ASN A 20 -27.33 -40.98 -6.05
CA ASN A 20 -28.25 -40.18 -5.25
C ASN A 20 -28.18 -40.36 -3.74
N GLY A 21 -27.28 -39.60 -3.14
CA GLY A 21 -27.34 -39.29 -1.72
C GLY A 21 -26.36 -38.20 -1.30
N GLU A 22 -26.77 -36.94 -1.45
CA GLU A 22 -26.48 -35.88 -0.46
C GLU A 22 -25.00 -35.56 -0.16
N GLY A 23 -24.32 -34.98 -1.15
CA GLY A 23 -23.18 -34.09 -0.92
C GLY A 23 -23.65 -32.64 -1.03
N LEU A 24 -23.69 -31.92 0.10
CA LEU A 24 -23.85 -30.46 0.09
C LEU A 24 -22.89 -29.84 -0.95
N PRO A 25 -23.31 -28.83 -1.74
CA PRO A 25 -22.36 -28.09 -2.55
C PRO A 25 -21.36 -27.41 -1.60
N LEU A 26 -20.21 -28.05 -1.43
CA LEU A 26 -19.01 -27.47 -0.85
C LEU A 26 -18.65 -26.28 -1.72
N TYR A 27 -19.02 -25.09 -1.26
CA TYR A 27 -18.57 -23.79 -1.74
C TYR A 27 -18.09 -23.82 -3.18
N SER A 28 -19.06 -23.82 -4.12
CA SER A 28 -18.80 -23.50 -5.52
C SER A 28 -17.91 -22.27 -5.55
N ASP A 29 -16.68 -22.48 -6.02
CA ASP A 29 -15.63 -21.52 -6.32
C ASP A 29 -15.94 -20.11 -5.82
N VAL A 30 -15.44 -19.79 -4.62
CA VAL A 30 -14.93 -18.44 -4.42
C VAL A 30 -13.90 -18.29 -5.51
N THR A 31 -14.30 -17.67 -6.61
CA THR A 31 -13.40 -16.97 -7.50
C THR A 31 -12.62 -16.06 -6.58
N VAL A 32 -11.45 -16.55 -6.16
CA VAL A 32 -10.35 -15.71 -5.70
C VAL A 32 -10.11 -14.85 -6.93
N THR A 33 -10.80 -13.71 -6.97
CA THR A 33 -10.55 -12.66 -7.95
C THR A 33 -9.06 -12.45 -7.85
N SER A 34 -8.35 -12.98 -8.86
CA SER A 34 -6.92 -12.80 -9.08
C SER A 34 -6.62 -11.36 -8.69
N PRO A 35 -5.60 -11.09 -7.86
CA PRO A 35 -5.38 -9.78 -7.25
C PRO A 35 -5.26 -8.77 -8.38
N GLY A 36 -6.40 -8.17 -8.71
CA GLY A 36 -6.54 -7.18 -9.75
C GLY A 36 -5.57 -6.10 -9.36
N GLU A 37 -4.85 -5.60 -10.35
CA GLU A 37 -3.97 -4.46 -10.17
C GLU A 37 -4.75 -3.39 -9.40
N LEU A 38 -4.45 -3.24 -8.10
CA LEU A 38 -5.12 -2.28 -7.25
C LEU A 38 -4.92 -0.94 -7.92
N SER A 39 -6.01 -0.32 -8.34
CA SER A 39 -6.01 1.02 -8.90
C SER A 39 -6.84 1.87 -7.97
N VAL A 40 -6.40 3.10 -7.73
CA VAL A 40 -7.17 4.06 -6.95
C VAL A 40 -8.57 4.18 -7.56
N PRO A 41 -9.64 4.02 -6.76
CA PRO A 41 -11.00 4.17 -7.27
C PRO A 41 -11.15 5.59 -7.84
N GLY A 42 -11.61 5.68 -9.08
CA GLY A 42 -11.83 6.96 -9.74
C GLY A 42 -12.82 7.84 -8.97
N ASP A 43 -12.79 9.16 -9.20
CA ASP A 43 -13.61 10.12 -8.45
C ASP A 43 -15.12 9.83 -8.51
N LYS A 44 -15.59 9.20 -9.59
CA LYS A 44 -17.00 8.81 -9.81
C LYS A 44 -17.27 7.32 -9.54
N ALA A 45 -16.35 6.63 -8.88
CA ALA A 45 -16.53 5.22 -8.54
C ALA A 45 -17.78 5.03 -7.66
N THR A 46 -18.54 3.97 -7.94
CA THR A 46 -19.74 3.64 -7.18
C THR A 46 -19.35 3.14 -5.77
N PRO A 47 -20.26 3.21 -4.78
CA PRO A 47 -19.99 2.69 -3.44
C PRO A 47 -19.56 1.21 -3.46
N ASP A 48 -20.13 0.40 -4.35
CA ASP A 48 -19.75 -1.01 -4.53
C ASP A 48 -18.30 -1.19 -4.98
N GLN A 49 -17.86 -0.37 -5.94
CA GLN A 49 -16.47 -0.38 -6.41
C GLN A 49 -15.51 0.07 -5.30
N VAL A 50 -15.91 1.04 -4.47
CA VAL A 50 -15.12 1.48 -3.32
C VAL A 50 -15.01 0.36 -2.27
N ARG A 51 -16.10 -0.37 -2.00
CA ARG A 51 -16.06 -1.52 -1.08
C ARG A 51 -15.12 -2.62 -1.55
N GLU A 52 -15.20 -2.97 -2.83
CA GLU A 52 -14.32 -3.98 -3.43
C GLU A 52 -12.86 -3.53 -3.33
N PHE A 53 -12.58 -2.26 -3.65
CA PHE A 53 -11.25 -1.67 -3.49
C PHE A 53 -10.75 -1.77 -2.04
N LEU A 54 -11.56 -1.38 -1.05
CA LEU A 54 -11.17 -1.43 0.36
C LEU A 54 -10.91 -2.86 0.83
N MET A 55 -11.73 -3.82 0.41
CA MET A 55 -11.53 -5.23 0.72
C MET A 55 -10.19 -5.73 0.17
N GLN A 56 -9.93 -5.51 -1.12
CA GLN A 56 -8.68 -5.95 -1.76
C GLN A 56 -7.46 -5.23 -1.16
N LEU A 57 -7.58 -3.95 -0.83
CA LEU A 57 -6.54 -3.15 -0.18
C LEU A 57 -6.16 -3.72 1.19
N LEU A 58 -7.15 -4.04 2.03
CA LEU A 58 -6.92 -4.59 3.36
C LEU A 58 -6.32 -6.00 3.30
N ILE A 59 -6.77 -6.85 2.37
CA ILE A 59 -6.20 -8.18 2.19
C ILE A 59 -4.73 -8.08 1.74
N LYS A 60 -4.44 -7.22 0.76
CA LYS A 60 -3.11 -7.13 0.16
C LYS A 60 -2.08 -6.44 1.07
N ASN A 61 -2.43 -5.34 1.73
CA ASN A 61 -1.48 -4.58 2.53
C ASN A 61 -1.29 -5.12 3.95
N ARG A 62 -2.35 -5.67 4.55
CA ARG A 62 -2.34 -6.12 5.96
C ARG A 62 -2.40 -7.63 6.13
N GLY A 63 -2.69 -8.39 5.07
CA GLY A 63 -2.92 -9.83 5.18
C GLY A 63 -4.18 -10.18 5.98
N LEU A 64 -5.18 -9.28 6.00
CA LEU A 64 -6.42 -9.51 6.74
C LEU A 64 -7.19 -10.71 6.15
N HIS A 65 -7.82 -11.51 7.02
CA HIS A 65 -8.72 -12.58 6.57
C HIS A 65 -9.87 -12.00 5.74
N GLN A 66 -10.23 -12.68 4.65
CA GLN A 66 -11.22 -12.20 3.68
C GLN A 66 -12.55 -11.81 4.34
N ASP A 67 -13.03 -12.58 5.32
CA ASP A 67 -14.26 -12.28 6.05
C ASP A 67 -14.18 -11.00 6.88
N HIS A 68 -13.02 -10.72 7.48
CA HIS A 68 -12.83 -9.51 8.26
C HIS A 68 -12.73 -8.29 7.36
N ALA A 69 -11.96 -8.37 6.27
CA ALA A 69 -11.87 -7.32 5.26
C ALA A 69 -13.25 -7.02 4.65
N ARG A 70 -14.05 -8.05 4.34
CA ARG A 70 -15.42 -7.89 3.84
C ARG A 70 -16.33 -7.20 4.85
N ARG A 71 -16.27 -7.59 6.12
CA ARG A 71 -17.05 -6.93 7.19
C ARG A 71 -16.69 -5.44 7.30
N VAL A 72 -15.40 -5.11 7.33
CA VAL A 72 -14.94 -3.73 7.42
C VAL A 72 -15.38 -2.94 6.18
N ALA A 73 -15.10 -3.45 4.97
CA ALA A 73 -15.51 -2.80 3.73
C ALA A 73 -17.03 -2.63 3.62
N SER A 74 -17.83 -3.57 4.12
CA SER A 74 -19.30 -3.49 4.08
C SER A 74 -19.88 -2.31 4.85
N LYS A 75 -19.13 -1.75 5.81
CA LYS A 75 -19.53 -0.54 6.55
C LYS A 75 -19.58 0.70 5.65
N TRP A 76 -18.87 0.70 4.52
CA TRP A 76 -18.96 1.75 3.51
C TRP A 76 -20.25 1.60 2.68
N THR A 77 -21.34 2.18 3.13
CA THR A 77 -22.67 2.06 2.49
C THR A 77 -22.99 3.23 1.57
N LEU A 78 -22.51 4.42 1.92
CA LEU A 78 -22.80 5.68 1.24
C LEU A 78 -21.48 6.38 0.95
N GLY A 79 -21.27 6.70 -0.33
CA GLY A 79 -20.20 7.59 -0.75
C GLY A 79 -19.40 7.09 -1.95
N THR A 80 -18.92 8.07 -2.72
CA THR A 80 -18.14 7.85 -3.95
C THR A 80 -16.64 7.70 -3.68
N GLY A 81 -15.86 7.28 -4.70
CA GLY A 81 -14.39 7.25 -4.61
C GLY A 81 -13.79 8.61 -4.22
N ARG A 82 -14.40 9.72 -4.67
CA ARG A 82 -14.02 11.07 -4.28
C ARG A 82 -14.20 11.34 -2.78
N GLU A 83 -15.28 10.84 -2.18
CA GLU A 83 -15.53 10.98 -0.75
C GLU A 83 -14.50 10.22 0.07
N LEU A 84 -14.16 8.99 -0.34
CA LEU A 84 -13.04 8.25 0.25
C LEU A 84 -11.74 9.08 0.24
N ILE A 85 -11.42 9.74 -0.88
CA ILE A 85 -10.20 10.54 -0.99
C ILE A 85 -10.25 11.83 -0.15
N SER A 86 -11.42 12.45 -0.02
CA SER A 86 -11.58 13.77 0.61
C SER A 86 -11.92 13.73 2.10
N TYR A 87 -12.44 12.61 2.60
CA TYR A 87 -12.92 12.52 3.98
C TYR A 87 -11.79 12.67 5.02
N PRO A 88 -12.03 13.45 6.09
CA PRO A 88 -11.12 13.54 7.21
C PRO A 88 -11.18 12.25 8.06
N PRO A 89 -10.15 11.99 8.88
CA PRO A 89 -10.09 10.85 9.80
C PRO A 89 -11.35 10.61 10.65
N ARG A 90 -12.08 11.69 10.98
CA ARG A 90 -13.28 11.64 11.82
C ARG A 90 -14.43 10.91 11.17
N LEU A 91 -14.70 11.19 9.88
CA LEU A 91 -15.76 10.51 9.15
C LEU A 91 -15.41 9.03 8.96
N TYR A 92 -14.12 8.70 8.82
CA TYR A 92 -13.68 7.31 8.86
C TYR A 92 -13.98 6.65 10.21
N ALA A 93 -13.72 7.33 11.33
CA ALA A 93 -14.05 6.82 12.66
C ALA A 93 -15.55 6.62 12.88
N GLU A 94 -16.38 7.49 12.31
CA GLU A 94 -17.84 7.37 12.36
C GLU A 94 -18.36 6.19 11.53
N ILE A 95 -17.80 5.96 10.34
CA ILE A 95 -18.23 4.88 9.43
C ILE A 95 -17.72 3.51 9.89
N PHE A 96 -16.42 3.42 10.21
CA PHE A 96 -15.77 2.13 10.47
C PHE A 96 -15.68 1.81 11.97
N GLY A 97 -15.85 2.80 12.84
CA GLY A 97 -15.52 2.69 14.26
C GLY A 97 -14.05 3.02 14.54
N LEU A 98 -13.75 3.47 15.76
CA LEU A 98 -12.41 3.97 16.13
C LEU A 98 -11.28 2.95 15.86
N GLU A 99 -11.55 1.66 16.11
CA GLU A 99 -10.58 0.56 15.97
C GLU A 99 -10.19 0.29 14.50
N ASP A 100 -11.19 0.15 13.63
CA ASP A 100 -10.97 -0.18 12.22
C ASP A 100 -10.61 1.05 11.38
N ALA A 101 -11.08 2.25 11.77
CA ALA A 101 -10.92 3.48 10.99
C ALA A 101 -9.46 3.89 10.82
N TRP A 102 -8.65 3.73 11.86
CA TRP A 102 -7.21 4.02 11.78
C TRP A 102 -6.55 3.21 10.66
N MET A 103 -6.86 1.92 10.62
CA MET A 103 -6.29 0.99 9.65
C MET A 103 -6.72 1.37 8.23
N VAL A 104 -8.03 1.52 8.01
CA VAL A 104 -8.57 1.82 6.67
C VAL A 104 -8.07 3.16 6.16
N TYR A 105 -8.05 4.20 7.01
CA TYR A 105 -7.59 5.53 6.62
C TYR A 105 -6.11 5.52 6.22
N LYS A 106 -5.25 4.91 7.04
CA LYS A 106 -3.80 4.83 6.78
C LYS A 106 -3.52 4.14 5.46
N GLU A 107 -4.09 2.94 5.25
CA GLU A 107 -3.86 2.17 4.03
C GLU A 107 -4.41 2.88 2.78
N ALA A 108 -5.63 3.41 2.84
CA ALA A 108 -6.25 4.08 1.70
C ALA A 108 -5.46 5.33 1.28
N LYS A 109 -5.12 6.20 2.24
CA LYS A 109 -4.36 7.43 1.96
C LYS A 109 -2.95 7.13 1.49
N LEU A 110 -2.27 6.15 2.09
CA LEU A 110 -0.93 5.74 1.68
C LEU A 110 -0.95 5.22 0.24
N PHE A 111 -1.93 4.39 -0.11
CA PHE A 111 -2.09 3.88 -1.47
C PHE A 111 -2.33 5.01 -2.48
N ILE A 112 -3.27 5.91 -2.19
CA ILE A 112 -3.59 7.07 -3.05
C ILE A 112 -2.37 7.99 -3.23
N CYS A 113 -1.63 8.28 -2.17
CA CYS A 113 -0.43 9.10 -2.24
C CYS A 113 0.69 8.42 -3.04
N THR A 114 0.84 7.11 -2.90
CA THR A 114 1.84 6.32 -3.64
C THR A 114 1.54 6.32 -5.13
N GLU A 115 0.28 6.09 -5.51
CA GLU A 115 -0.16 6.17 -6.91
C GLU A 115 0.06 7.57 -7.50
N LYS A 116 -0.26 8.63 -6.75
CA LYS A 116 0.00 10.01 -7.18
C LYS A 116 1.50 10.30 -7.37
N LYS A 117 2.37 9.72 -6.54
CA LYS A 117 3.83 9.90 -6.67
C LYS A 117 4.41 9.13 -7.86
N LYS A 118 3.88 7.94 -8.19
CA LYS A 118 4.33 7.17 -9.37
C LYS A 118 4.18 7.95 -10.68
N GLY A 119 3.17 8.81 -10.80
CA GLY A 119 2.92 9.62 -11.99
C GLY A 119 3.71 10.94 -12.07
N LYS A 120 4.40 11.35 -11.01
CA LYS A 120 5.08 12.66 -10.97
C LYS A 120 6.58 12.46 -10.79
N PRO A 121 7.42 12.61 -11.83
CA PRO A 121 8.85 12.66 -11.64
C PRO A 121 9.13 13.86 -10.75
N SER A 122 9.60 13.61 -9.52
CA SER A 122 9.95 14.67 -8.60
C SER A 122 11.13 15.43 -9.20
N GLY A 123 10.87 16.60 -9.80
CA GLY A 123 11.92 17.47 -10.36
C GLY A 123 13.04 17.74 -9.37
N LEU A 124 12.73 17.66 -8.08
CA LEU A 124 13.67 17.73 -6.97
C LEU A 124 14.82 16.69 -7.08
N TRP A 125 14.53 15.44 -7.45
CA TRP A 125 15.55 14.40 -7.63
C TRP A 125 16.42 14.63 -8.86
N LEU A 126 15.86 15.18 -9.94
CA LEU A 126 16.61 15.57 -11.13
C LEU A 126 17.59 16.71 -10.80
N THR A 127 17.12 17.74 -10.10
CA THR A 127 17.97 18.86 -9.66
C THR A 127 19.06 18.39 -8.68
N GLY A 128 18.70 17.52 -7.73
CA GLY A 128 19.67 16.92 -6.80
C GLY A 128 20.75 16.12 -7.52
N GLY A 129 20.36 15.30 -8.50
CA GLY A 129 21.30 14.53 -9.33
C GLY A 129 22.28 15.41 -10.11
N ILE A 130 21.80 16.52 -10.69
CA ILE A 130 22.65 17.49 -11.42
C ILE A 130 23.65 18.16 -10.46
N MET A 131 23.21 18.58 -9.27
CA MET A 131 24.10 19.21 -8.28
C MET A 131 25.18 18.26 -7.77
N PHE A 132 24.82 16.99 -7.52
CA PHE A 132 25.80 15.97 -7.14
C PHE A 132 26.84 15.73 -8.23
N LEU A 133 26.43 15.73 -9.50
CA LEU A 133 27.34 15.52 -10.63
C LEU A 133 28.33 16.69 -10.80
N ILE A 134 27.88 17.93 -10.59
CA ILE A 134 28.77 19.11 -10.56
C ILE A 134 29.76 19.04 -9.41
N PHE A 135 29.30 18.64 -8.20
CA PHE A 135 30.19 18.44 -7.06
C PHE A 135 31.26 17.38 -7.32
N ALA A 136 30.85 16.20 -7.82
CA ALA A 136 31.73 15.10 -8.13
C ALA A 136 32.78 15.45 -9.21
N ALA A 137 32.43 16.29 -10.19
CA ALA A 137 33.36 16.77 -11.21
C ALA A 137 34.36 17.83 -10.68
N SER A 138 33.97 18.62 -9.67
CA SER A 138 34.82 19.69 -9.10
C SER A 138 35.93 19.18 -8.18
N LEU A 139 35.69 18.09 -7.44
CA LEU A 139 36.67 17.47 -6.53
C LEU A 139 37.98 17.02 -7.22
N PRO A 140 37.96 16.28 -8.34
CA PRO A 140 39.19 15.84 -9.00
C PRO A 140 39.97 17.00 -9.63
N VAL A 141 39.29 18.04 -10.15
CA VAL A 141 39.95 19.24 -10.70
C VAL A 141 40.74 20.00 -9.62
N PHE A 142 40.20 20.04 -8.39
CA PHE A 142 40.91 20.60 -7.24
C PHE A 142 42.13 19.75 -6.85
N LEU A 143 42.04 18.42 -6.94
CA LEU A 143 43.10 17.49 -6.53
C LEU A 143 44.23 17.35 -7.56
N LEU A 144 43.94 17.55 -8.85
CA LEU A 144 44.88 17.42 -9.98
C LEU A 144 45.57 18.72 -10.40
N THR A 145 45.16 19.88 -9.87
CA THR A 145 45.79 21.17 -10.23
C THR A 145 47.10 21.38 -9.47
N ASP A 146 48.22 21.27 -10.19
CA ASP A 146 49.57 21.44 -9.67
C ASP A 146 49.79 22.84 -9.05
N LEU A 147 50.70 22.92 -8.08
CA LEU A 147 50.70 23.99 -7.06
C LEU A 147 51.20 25.37 -7.52
N ASP A 148 51.84 25.51 -8.68
CA ASP A 148 52.79 26.61 -8.86
C ASP A 148 52.33 27.85 -9.64
N ASP A 149 51.30 27.83 -10.50
CA ASP A 149 51.09 28.99 -11.41
C ASP A 149 49.73 29.70 -11.36
N HIS A 150 48.68 29.13 -10.72
CA HIS A 150 47.32 29.68 -10.80
C HIS A 150 46.60 29.78 -9.45
N THR A 151 47.14 30.58 -8.52
CA THR A 151 46.58 30.83 -7.18
C THR A 151 45.13 31.32 -7.21
N ALA A 152 44.78 32.21 -8.14
CA ALA A 152 43.41 32.73 -8.27
C ALA A 152 42.40 31.65 -8.66
N LEU A 153 42.78 30.76 -9.58
CA LEU A 153 41.91 29.69 -10.08
C LEU A 153 41.66 28.66 -8.97
N LYS A 154 42.67 28.34 -8.15
CA LYS A 154 42.50 27.47 -6.97
C LYS A 154 41.52 28.00 -5.94
N ILE A 155 41.57 29.30 -5.62
CA ILE A 155 40.63 29.91 -4.66
C ILE A 155 39.19 29.82 -5.19
N ILE A 156 38.99 30.07 -6.48
CA ILE A 156 37.68 29.97 -7.12
C ILE A 156 37.18 28.51 -7.11
N THR A 157 38.03 27.54 -7.47
CA THR A 157 37.66 26.12 -7.47
C THR A 157 37.36 25.62 -6.05
N ALA A 158 38.18 25.99 -5.06
CA ALA A 158 37.95 25.64 -3.65
C ALA A 158 36.61 26.20 -3.13
N PHE A 159 36.32 27.47 -3.42
CA PHE A 159 35.06 28.10 -3.01
C PHE A 159 33.85 27.46 -3.69
N SER A 160 33.96 27.14 -4.98
CA SER A 160 32.90 26.46 -5.73
C SER A 160 32.63 25.04 -5.20
N SER A 161 33.68 24.29 -4.84
CA SER A 161 33.56 22.95 -4.27
C SER A 161 32.93 22.99 -2.89
N LEU A 162 33.35 23.92 -2.02
CA LEU A 162 32.77 24.10 -0.69
C LEU A 162 31.27 24.43 -0.77
N MET A 163 30.90 25.41 -1.61
CA MET A 163 29.50 25.82 -1.76
C MET A 163 28.64 24.70 -2.36
N SER A 164 29.16 23.99 -3.36
CA SER A 164 28.46 22.85 -3.97
C SER A 164 28.29 21.69 -2.97
N GLY A 165 29.31 21.40 -2.17
CA GLY A 165 29.24 20.39 -1.11
C GLY A 165 28.25 20.76 -0.01
N CYS A 166 28.21 22.02 0.44
CA CYS A 166 27.22 22.50 1.39
C CYS A 166 25.80 22.42 0.83
N LEU A 167 25.58 22.79 -0.44
CA LEU A 167 24.28 22.68 -1.10
C LEU A 167 23.84 21.22 -1.25
N ALA A 168 24.76 20.32 -1.63
CA ALA A 168 24.49 18.88 -1.71
C ALA A 168 24.16 18.29 -0.34
N PHE A 169 24.88 18.69 0.71
CA PHE A 169 24.60 18.26 2.08
C PHE A 169 23.23 18.75 2.56
N MET A 170 22.90 20.02 2.33
CA MET A 170 21.56 20.55 2.63
C MET A 170 20.48 19.81 1.86
N PHE A 171 20.70 19.49 0.59
CA PHE A 171 19.77 18.69 -0.21
C PHE A 171 19.60 17.28 0.35
N CYS A 172 20.68 16.61 0.75
CA CYS A 172 20.63 15.31 1.42
C CYS A 172 19.85 15.37 2.74
N LEU A 173 20.06 16.43 3.54
CA LEU A 173 19.28 16.64 4.76
C LEU A 173 17.81 16.83 4.41
N PHE A 174 17.46 17.66 3.43
CA PHE A 174 16.07 17.82 2.99
C PHE A 174 15.46 16.52 2.47
N ALA A 175 16.20 15.71 1.70
CA ALA A 175 15.72 14.42 1.23
C ALA A 175 15.51 13.40 2.36
N PHE A 176 16.32 13.48 3.43
CA PHE A 176 16.19 12.63 4.61
C PHE A 176 15.05 13.10 5.54
N PHE A 177 14.84 14.42 5.63
CA PHE A 177 13.76 15.06 6.38
C PHE A 177 12.48 15.24 5.57
N GLU A 178 12.44 14.83 4.30
CA GLU A 178 11.21 14.76 3.53
C GLU A 178 10.34 13.71 4.24
N ASP A 179 9.47 14.20 5.13
CA ASP A 179 8.63 13.40 6.01
C ASP A 179 8.09 12.22 5.20
N THR A 180 8.35 11.02 5.71
CA THR A 180 7.77 9.83 5.11
C THR A 180 6.26 10.07 5.10
N ILE A 181 5.62 9.97 3.93
CA ILE A 181 4.20 10.30 3.73
C ILE A 181 3.34 9.65 4.83
N GLU A 182 3.75 8.46 5.24
CA GLU A 182 3.21 7.71 6.37
C GLU A 182 3.17 8.52 7.68
N GLN A 183 4.28 9.14 8.10
CA GLN A 183 4.33 9.99 9.31
C GLN A 183 3.40 11.20 9.20
N LYS A 184 3.29 11.81 8.01
CA LYS A 184 2.34 12.91 7.79
C LYS A 184 0.89 12.43 7.94
N ILE A 185 0.55 11.28 7.36
CA ILE A 185 -0.79 10.67 7.47
C ILE A 185 -1.10 10.31 8.93
N GLU A 186 -0.13 9.75 9.66
CA GLU A 186 -0.28 9.41 11.08
C GLU A 186 -0.51 10.65 11.95
N ASN A 187 0.23 11.74 11.69
CA ASN A 187 0.05 13.00 12.41
C ASN A 187 -1.34 13.62 12.14
N GLU A 188 -1.81 13.59 10.89
CA GLU A 188 -3.17 14.04 10.55
C GLU A 188 -4.25 13.20 11.26
N LEU A 189 -4.04 11.90 11.37
CA LEU A 189 -4.94 10.97 12.04
C LEU A 189 -4.99 11.21 13.55
N ILE A 190 -3.83 11.34 14.22
CA ILE A 190 -3.74 11.64 15.66
C ILE A 190 -4.41 12.98 15.97
N LEU A 191 -4.11 14.02 15.20
CA LEU A 191 -4.67 15.36 15.41
C LEU A 191 -6.18 15.40 15.11
N GLY A 192 -6.61 14.69 14.07
CA GLY A 192 -8.01 14.56 13.67
C GLY A 192 -8.87 13.89 14.73
N LEU A 193 -8.36 12.80 15.34
CA LEU A 193 -9.02 12.05 16.39
C LEU A 193 -8.98 12.76 17.76
N LYS A 194 -7.87 13.42 18.11
CA LYS A 194 -7.76 14.15 19.39
C LYS A 194 -8.83 15.23 19.53
N LYS A 195 -9.04 16.05 18.49
CA LYS A 195 -10.06 17.09 18.46
C LYS A 195 -11.50 16.52 18.30
N SER A 196 -11.70 15.21 18.36
CA SER A 196 -13.03 14.57 18.42
C SER A 196 -13.43 14.21 19.85
N LYS A 197 -12.48 14.25 20.80
CA LYS A 197 -12.70 13.88 22.20
C LYS A 197 -13.02 15.09 23.09
N ASP A 198 -12.72 16.29 22.59
CA ASP A 198 -13.11 17.60 23.14
C ASP A 198 -14.41 18.08 22.49
#